data_AF-A0A7L6AVF1-F1
#
_entry.id   AF-A0A7L6AVF1-F1
#
_cell.length_a   1.000
_cell.length_b   1.000
_cell.length_c   1.000
_cell.angle_alpha   90.00
_cell.angle_beta   90.00
_cell.angle_gamma   90.00
#
_symmetry.space_group_name_H-M   'P 1'
#
loop_
_entity.id
_entity.type
_entity.pdbx_description
1 polymer ?
#
loop_
_entity_poly.entity_id
_entity_poly.type
_entity_poly.pdbx_seq_one_letter_code
_entity_poly.pdbx_strand_id
1 'polypeptide(L)'
;MDSTKVKETLKQAIAAVLGKPLPDDENVWLAMNGRKDWDSLKQVEILLVLEEEFGIRYTEEEFAQLDTAADIVALTVHKCDEETSAPTDDGLFSYY
;
A
#
# COMPACT_ATOMS: atom_id res chain seq x y z
N MET A 1 -3.59 -11.90 10.42
CA MET A 1 -2.33 -11.62 9.67
C MET A 1 -1.34 -10.89 10.58
N ASP A 2 -0.04 -11.16 10.51
CA ASP A 2 0.96 -10.44 11.31
C ASP A 2 1.21 -9.04 10.72
N SER A 3 0.85 -7.98 11.46
CA SER A 3 1.11 -6.59 11.07
C SER A 3 2.59 -6.32 10.80
N THR A 4 3.49 -7.10 11.39
CA THR A 4 4.93 -7.06 11.14
C THR A 4 5.27 -7.35 9.68
N LYS A 5 4.63 -8.35 9.06
CA LYS A 5 4.91 -8.74 7.67
C LYS A 5 4.49 -7.63 6.70
N VAL A 6 3.32 -7.02 6.92
CA VAL A 6 2.84 -5.88 6.13
C VAL A 6 3.80 -4.70 6.23
N LYS A 7 4.29 -4.39 7.44
CA LYS A 7 5.27 -3.31 7.65
C LYS A 7 6.57 -3.58 6.91
N GLU A 8 7.09 -4.80 6.96
CA GLU A 8 8.32 -5.17 6.26
C GLU A 8 8.17 -5.04 4.74
N THR A 9 7.11 -5.60 4.16
CA THR A 9 6.83 -5.47 2.72
C THR A 9 6.68 -4.01 2.33
N LEU A 10 5.91 -3.22 3.10
CA LEU A 10 5.73 -1.79 2.82
C LEU A 10 7.06 -1.03 2.85
N LYS A 11 7.91 -1.29 3.85
CA LYS A 11 9.26 -0.71 3.95
C LYS A 11 10.10 -1.07 2.72
N GLN A 12 10.05 -2.32 2.26
CA GLN A 12 10.77 -2.76 1.05
C GLN A 12 10.23 -2.09 -0.21
N ALA A 13 8.91 -2.01 -0.38
CA ALA A 13 8.26 -1.37 -1.52
C ALA A 13 8.64 0.11 -1.61
N ILE A 14 8.52 0.82 -0.49
CA ILE A 14 8.93 2.22 -0.40
C ILE A 14 10.42 2.39 -0.73
N ALA A 15 11.30 1.54 -0.18
CA ALA A 15 12.74 1.65 -0.40
C ALA A 15 13.11 1.38 -1.87
N ALA A 16 12.42 0.44 -2.51
CA ALA A 16 12.57 0.14 -3.93
C ALA A 16 12.13 1.33 -4.79
N VAL A 17 10.95 1.89 -4.51
CA VAL A 17 10.38 3.01 -5.28
C VAL A 17 11.15 4.31 -5.08
N LEU A 18 11.63 4.58 -3.86
CA LEU A 18 12.49 5.74 -3.58
C LEU A 18 13.96 5.54 -3.99
N GLY A 19 14.38 4.30 -4.27
CA GLY A 19 15.77 3.95 -4.56
C GLY A 19 16.74 4.22 -3.41
N LYS A 20 16.25 4.34 -2.17
CA LYS A 20 17.07 4.59 -0.97
C LYS A 20 16.54 3.80 0.23
N PRO A 21 17.44 3.35 1.13
CA PRO A 21 17.02 2.67 2.35
C PRO A 21 16.28 3.64 3.27
N LEU A 22 15.15 3.18 3.81
CA LEU A 22 14.42 3.91 4.85
C LEU A 22 15.12 3.73 6.21
N PRO A 23 14.93 4.70 7.13
CA PRO A 23 15.35 4.53 8.51
C PRO A 23 14.70 3.29 9.13
N ASP A 24 15.41 2.65 10.05
CA ASP A 24 14.91 1.47 10.75
C ASP A 24 13.78 1.82 11.74
N ASP A 25 13.74 3.07 12.19
CA ASP A 25 12.68 3.63 13.03
C ASP A 25 11.31 3.59 12.34
N GLU A 26 10.44 2.71 12.83
CA GLU A 26 9.06 2.58 12.34
C GLU A 26 8.27 3.88 12.43
N ASN A 27 8.41 4.61 13.52
CA ASN A 27 7.70 5.87 13.73
C ASN A 27 8.06 6.95 12.71
N VAL A 28 9.27 6.91 12.14
CA VAL A 28 9.73 7.92 11.19
C VAL A 28 9.08 7.72 9.83
N TRP A 29 9.11 6.49 9.30
CA TRP A 29 8.55 6.22 7.98
C TRP A 29 7.03 6.03 8.02
N LEU A 30 6.44 5.57 9.14
CA LEU A 30 4.99 5.51 9.30
C LEU A 30 4.34 6.90 9.31
N ALA A 31 5.05 7.91 9.83
CA ALA A 31 4.62 9.30 9.83
C ALA A 31 4.89 10.05 8.51
N MET A 32 5.60 9.43 7.56
CA MET A 32 5.83 10.04 6.24
C MET A 32 4.51 10.15 5.48
N ASN A 33 4.32 11.29 4.81
CA ASN A 33 3.06 11.60 4.14
C ASN A 33 3.14 11.19 2.66
N GLY A 34 2.18 10.36 2.23
CA GLY A 34 1.88 9.93 0.85
C GLY A 34 2.07 11.01 -0.21
N ARG A 35 1.59 12.20 0.12
CA ARG A 35 1.52 13.32 -0.83
C ARG A 35 2.70 14.27 -0.74
N LYS A 36 3.47 14.23 0.34
CA LYS A 36 4.52 15.23 0.61
C LYS A 36 5.95 14.68 0.47
N ASP A 37 6.17 13.42 0.85
CA ASP A 37 7.52 12.85 0.97
C ASP A 37 7.94 12.02 -0.25
N TRP A 38 6.99 11.46 -0.99
CA TRP A 38 7.27 10.53 -2.10
C TRP A 38 6.48 10.79 -3.40
N ASP A 39 5.59 11.77 -3.51
CA ASP A 39 4.73 12.04 -4.69
C ASP A 39 3.62 11.00 -4.94
N SER A 40 2.49 11.46 -5.51
CA SER A 40 1.31 10.64 -5.79
C SER A 40 1.59 9.42 -6.67
N LEU A 41 2.55 9.49 -7.60
CA LEU A 41 2.90 8.34 -8.46
C LEU A 41 3.59 7.23 -7.67
N LYS A 42 4.53 7.59 -6.78
CA LYS A 42 5.24 6.60 -5.96
C LYS A 42 4.28 5.92 -4.98
N GLN A 43 3.31 6.67 -4.44
CA GLN A 43 2.25 6.09 -3.62
C GLN A 43 1.47 5.01 -4.39
N VAL A 44 1.21 5.22 -5.68
CA VAL A 44 0.56 4.21 -6.52
C VAL A 44 1.43 2.97 -6.71
N GLU A 45 2.72 3.14 -7.03
CA GLU A 45 3.64 2.01 -7.17
C GLU A 45 3.76 1.18 -5.87
N ILE A 46 3.82 1.84 -4.71
CA ILE A 46 3.87 1.16 -3.41
C ILE A 46 2.60 0.32 -3.18
N LEU A 47 1.44 0.87 -3.51
CA LEU A 47 0.16 0.18 -3.32
C LEU A 47 0.03 -1.02 -4.26
N LEU A 48 0.45 -0.88 -5.53
CA LEU A 48 0.48 -2.00 -6.49
C LEU A 48 1.33 -3.17 -5.98
N VAL A 49 2.50 -2.89 -5.41
CA VAL A 49 3.36 -3.95 -4.82
C VAL A 49 2.65 -4.67 -3.67
N LEU A 50 1.89 -3.96 -2.85
CA LEU A 50 1.12 -4.57 -1.75
C LEU A 50 -0.06 -5.38 -2.28
N GLU A 51 -0.75 -4.91 -3.32
CA GLU A 51 -1.80 -5.65 -4.00
C GLU A 51 -1.28 -6.98 -4.57
N GLU A 52 -0.14 -6.96 -5.26
CA GLU A 52 0.48 -8.15 -5.82
C GLU A 52 1.00 -9.12 -4.74
N GLU A 53 1.61 -8.60 -3.67
CA GLU A 53 2.20 -9.44 -2.61
C GLU A 53 1.13 -10.07 -1.69
N PHE A 54 0.08 -9.32 -1.36
CA PHE A 54 -0.96 -9.78 -0.44
C PHE A 54 -2.22 -10.29 -1.14
N GLY A 55 -2.35 -10.08 -2.44
CA GLY A 55 -3.52 -10.47 -3.23
C GLY A 55 -4.72 -9.52 -3.07
N ILE A 56 -4.54 -8.39 -2.40
CA ILE A 56 -5.59 -7.40 -2.12
C ILE A 56 -5.81 -6.46 -3.32
N ARG A 57 -6.92 -5.73 -3.32
CA ARG A 57 -7.10 -4.53 -4.18
C ARG A 57 -7.58 -3.33 -3.38
N TYR A 58 -6.96 -2.18 -3.58
CA TYR A 58 -7.39 -0.90 -3.05
C TYR A 58 -8.38 -0.22 -4.00
N THR A 59 -9.41 0.38 -3.44
CA THR A 59 -10.36 1.22 -4.18
C THR A 59 -9.87 2.66 -4.26
N GLU A 60 -10.42 3.43 -5.20
CA GLU A 60 -10.12 4.86 -5.32
C GLU A 60 -10.47 5.65 -4.05
N GLU A 61 -11.56 5.27 -3.37
CA GLU A 61 -12.01 5.89 -2.12
C GLU A 61 -11.01 5.66 -0.98
N GLU A 62 -10.44 4.46 -0.91
CA GLU A 62 -9.40 4.13 0.05
C GLU A 62 -8.13 4.90 -0.26
N PHE A 63 -7.74 4.95 -1.54
CA PHE A 63 -6.62 5.76 -2.01
C PHE A 63 -6.70 7.22 -1.58
N ALA A 64 -7.89 7.80 -1.68
CA ALA A 64 -8.14 9.18 -1.29
C ALA A 64 -8.02 9.41 0.23
N GLN A 65 -8.22 8.36 1.04
CA GLN A 65 -8.12 8.39 2.49
C GLN A 65 -6.71 8.09 3.01
N LEU A 66 -5.83 7.53 2.18
CA LEU A 66 -4.44 7.25 2.52
C LEU A 66 -3.62 8.55 2.54
N ASP A 67 -3.34 9.05 3.74
CA ASP A 67 -2.51 10.25 3.95
C ASP A 67 -1.08 9.87 4.43
N THR A 68 -0.96 8.84 5.26
CA THR A 68 0.32 8.38 5.81
C THR A 68 0.60 6.91 5.52
N ALA A 69 1.87 6.50 5.60
CA ALA A 69 2.23 5.09 5.49
C ALA A 69 1.59 4.23 6.60
N ALA A 70 1.29 4.81 7.77
CA ALA A 70 0.53 4.13 8.82
C ALA A 70 -0.89 3.75 8.38
N ASP A 71 -1.58 4.63 7.65
CA ASP A 71 -2.91 4.36 7.11
C ASP A 71 -2.86 3.19 6.13
N ILE A 72 -1.81 3.13 5.29
CA ILE A 72 -1.59 2.03 4.35
C ILE A 72 -1.50 0.71 5.11
N VAL A 73 -0.64 0.63 6.13
CA VAL A 73 -0.50 -0.60 6.94
C VAL A 73 -1.82 -1.01 7.58
N ALA A 74 -2.52 -0.05 8.21
CA ALA A 74 -3.78 -0.34 8.88
C ALA A 74 -4.83 -0.89 7.89
N LEU A 75 -4.90 -0.29 6.70
CA LEU A 75 -5.82 -0.70 5.65
C LEU A 75 -5.47 -2.08 5.08
N THR A 76 -4.20 -2.35 4.76
CA THR A 76 -3.75 -3.66 4.25
C THR A 76 -4.06 -4.76 5.26
N VAL A 77 -3.83 -4.50 6.55
CA VAL A 77 -4.13 -5.46 7.62
C VAL A 77 -5.62 -5.74 7.69
N HIS A 78 -6.46 -4.70 7.59
CA HIS A 78 -7.91 -4.85 7.54
C HIS A 78 -8.38 -5.65 6.32
N LYS A 79 -7.85 -5.34 5.13
CA LYS A 79 -8.19 -6.02 3.87
C LYS A 79 -7.83 -7.50 3.90
N CYS A 80 -6.64 -7.85 4.37
CA CYS A 80 -6.25 -9.24 4.51
C CYS A 80 -7.12 -10.03 5.51
N ASP A 81 -7.75 -9.35 6.46
CA ASP A 81 -8.71 -9.99 7.38
C ASP A 81 -10.08 -10.18 6.70
N GLU A 82 -10.48 -9.26 5.82
CA GLU A 82 -11.77 -9.26 5.13
C GLU A 82 -11.80 -10.08 3.82
N GLU A 83 -10.66 -10.34 3.19
CA GLU A 83 -10.50 -11.04 1.90
C GLU A 83 -10.82 -12.55 1.91
N THR A 84 -11.74 -13.00 2.77
CA THR A 84 -12.56 -14.18 2.49
C THR A 84 -13.77 -13.85 1.61
N SER A 85 -14.09 -12.58 1.29
CA SER A 85 -15.32 -12.27 0.57
C SER A 85 -15.26 -11.08 -0.40
N ALA A 86 -14.57 -11.21 -1.55
CA ALA A 86 -15.12 -10.85 -2.86
C ALA A 86 -14.08 -10.98 -4.01
N PRO A 87 -14.37 -11.75 -5.08
CA PRO A 87 -13.70 -11.58 -6.35
C PRO A 87 -14.38 -10.43 -7.09
N THR A 88 -13.73 -9.27 -7.22
CA THR A 88 -14.12 -8.34 -8.30
C THR A 88 -13.15 -8.52 -9.46
N ASP A 89 -13.55 -9.53 -10.22
CA ASP A 89 -13.16 -9.88 -11.58
C ASP A 89 -12.86 -8.65 -12.45
N ASP A 90 -11.77 -8.83 -13.20
CA ASP A 90 -11.46 -8.33 -14.53
C ASP A 90 -12.53 -7.45 -15.22
N GLY A 91 -12.13 -6.23 -15.57
CA GLY A 91 -12.94 -5.31 -16.35
C GLY A 91 -12.10 -4.23 -17.00
N LEU A 92 -10.87 -4.58 -17.43
CA LEU A 92 -10.04 -3.67 -18.21
C LEU A 92 -10.67 -3.55 -19.61
N PHE A 93 -11.56 -2.56 -19.72
CA PHE A 93 -12.12 -1.94 -20.92
C PHE A 93 -11.63 -2.53 -22.25
N SER A 94 -12.35 -3.54 -22.73
CA SER A 94 -12.50 -3.76 -24.16
C SER A 94 -13.31 -2.58 -24.73
N TYR A 95 -12.62 -1.62 -25.34
CA TYR A 95 -13.25 -0.67 -26.24
C TYR A 95 -12.40 -0.48 -27.50
N TYR A 96 -12.92 -1.09 -28.57
CA TYR A 96 -12.63 -0.96 -30.01
C TYR A 96 -11.34 -1.55 -30.57
#